data_AF-A0A661YZV3-F1
#
_entry.id   AF-A0A661YZV3-F1
#
_cell.length_a   1.000
_cell.length_b   1.000
_cell.length_c   1.000
_cell.angle_alpha   90.00
_cell.angle_beta   90.00
_cell.angle_gamma   90.00
#
_symmetry.space_group_name_H-M   'P 1'
#
loop_
_entity.id
_entity.type
_entity.pdbx_description
1 polymer ?
#
loop_
_entity_poly.entity_id
_entity_poly.type
_entity_poly.pdbx_seq_one_letter_code
_entity_poly.pdbx_strand_id
1 'polypeptide(L)'
;MSKINFRLLGMLFLATIVSMSACEKDDPEPEPEPVVILDGYYVKGAAVAYADFNEAAMMKSTVNEVGQVDRASLLELYIPVKATDGFNIVKVAGSANTTYGPSADFAKVDNPTGDEPHDADFYRGSIEETSTTFTVPEDGFYHVVFDTELNKVVVARVHWGMIGASTPGGWSGSTDMTESAFDTKTMKWNIDNMEFQKGDWKFRYSAGWKIEIDTVAGVKVNTNFGGAIDALVPGGGNIGNDAPGIYSCELSYTLGSGYTASLTKTGDIPAINYSAYEMGLIGNAYFKANGDTAAWDENFGTSLPTVAGDVYEWTYTTDFILDGAFKIRQGDDWAGKIIGYTEVTFEGSDAADFADDGGNIKVVVGGNYTLVLKIDAATEMYTITATKN
;
A
#
# COMPACT_ATOMS: atom_id res chain seq x y z
N MET A 1 2.81 13.26 70.15
CA MET A 1 2.10 12.04 70.59
C MET A 1 2.47 10.91 69.64
N SER A 2 2.36 9.65 70.09
CA SER A 2 2.73 8.42 69.36
C SER A 2 4.23 8.25 69.00
N LYS A 3 4.65 6.99 68.88
CA LYS A 3 6.00 6.46 68.56
C LYS A 3 5.81 5.06 67.91
N ILE A 4 6.93 4.43 67.52
CA ILE A 4 7.15 3.01 67.12
C ILE A 4 7.16 2.86 65.58
N ASN A 5 8.27 2.57 64.88
CA ASN A 5 9.27 1.47 64.93
C ASN A 5 8.68 0.12 64.44
N PHE A 6 9.38 -0.85 63.82
CA PHE A 6 10.80 -1.10 63.45
C PHE A 6 10.78 -2.10 62.25
N ARG A 7 11.81 -2.44 61.46
CA ARG A 7 13.30 -2.41 61.50
C ARG A 7 13.81 -1.93 60.10
N LEU A 8 15.09 -1.76 59.71
CA LEU A 8 16.45 -2.11 60.16
C LEU A 8 16.96 -3.57 59.94
N LEU A 9 17.56 -3.88 58.78
CA LEU A 9 18.93 -4.46 58.67
C LEU A 9 19.48 -4.41 57.23
N GLY A 10 20.81 -4.39 57.05
CA GLY A 10 21.48 -4.59 55.76
C GLY A 10 22.90 -5.17 55.91
N MET A 11 23.33 -5.94 54.92
CA MET A 11 24.70 -6.43 54.69
C MET A 11 24.88 -6.45 53.16
N LEU A 12 25.83 -5.74 52.53
CA LEU A 12 27.30 -5.77 52.65
C LEU A 12 27.90 -7.01 51.97
N PHE A 13 28.67 -6.77 50.90
CA PHE A 13 29.44 -7.77 50.16
C PHE A 13 30.48 -8.48 51.06
N LEU A 14 30.71 -9.77 50.81
CA LEU A 14 31.97 -10.42 51.12
C LEU A 14 32.33 -11.46 50.05
N ALA A 15 33.13 -11.05 49.07
CA ALA A 15 33.70 -11.97 48.09
C ALA A 15 34.76 -12.84 48.77
N THR A 16 34.64 -14.17 48.67
CA THR A 16 35.61 -15.11 49.24
C THR A 16 36.02 -16.12 48.18
N ILE A 17 37.16 -15.88 47.51
CA ILE A 17 37.75 -16.84 46.57
C ILE A 17 38.51 -17.88 47.39
N VAL A 18 38.11 -19.15 47.28
CA VAL A 18 38.85 -20.29 47.83
C VAL A 18 39.08 -21.31 46.72
N SER A 19 40.23 -21.22 46.07
CA SER A 19 40.67 -22.19 45.05
C SER A 19 41.38 -23.38 45.73
N MET A 20 40.72 -24.54 45.77
CA MET A 20 41.30 -25.81 46.18
C MET A 20 40.81 -26.91 45.23
N SER A 21 41.73 -27.67 44.64
CA SER A 21 41.42 -28.66 43.60
C SER A 21 41.09 -30.06 44.14
N ALA A 22 40.50 -30.87 43.24
CA ALA A 22 40.52 -32.33 43.23
C ALA A 22 39.63 -33.07 44.26
N CYS A 23 38.35 -33.23 43.89
CA CYS A 23 37.78 -34.57 43.72
C CYS A 23 37.00 -34.57 42.40
N GLU A 24 37.29 -35.50 41.49
CA GLU A 24 36.42 -35.75 40.35
C GLU A 24 35.11 -36.37 40.84
N LYS A 25 34.01 -35.69 40.53
CA LYS A 25 32.66 -36.24 40.47
C LYS A 25 32.02 -35.63 39.24
N ASP A 26 31.22 -36.43 38.55
CA ASP A 26 30.39 -35.94 37.46
C ASP A 26 29.39 -34.93 38.03
N ASP A 27 29.62 -33.64 37.79
CA ASP A 27 28.55 -32.65 37.91
C ASP A 27 27.51 -33.04 36.85
N PRO A 28 26.23 -33.25 37.23
CA PRO A 28 25.19 -33.48 36.24
C PRO A 28 25.13 -32.24 35.33
N GLU A 29 25.05 -32.46 34.01
CA GLU A 29 24.80 -31.38 33.06
C GLU A 29 23.57 -30.59 33.54
N PRO A 30 23.61 -29.25 33.56
CA PRO A 30 22.49 -28.46 34.03
C PRO A 30 21.27 -28.79 33.17
N GLU A 31 20.22 -29.35 33.79
CA GLU A 31 19.03 -29.76 33.05
C GLU A 31 18.50 -28.57 32.25
N PRO A 32 18.20 -28.74 30.95
CA PRO A 32 17.82 -27.63 30.09
C PRO A 32 16.58 -26.97 30.65
N GLU A 33 16.61 -25.65 30.81
CA GLU A 33 15.47 -24.92 31.40
C GLU A 33 14.19 -25.25 30.62
N PRO A 34 13.08 -25.57 31.32
CA PRO A 34 11.89 -26.10 30.69
C PRO A 34 11.32 -25.07 29.71
N VAL A 35 11.26 -25.43 28.43
CA VAL A 35 10.73 -24.57 27.37
C VAL A 35 9.26 -24.26 27.66
N VAL A 36 9.00 -23.05 28.14
CA VAL A 36 7.65 -22.59 28.43
C VAL A 36 6.92 -22.30 27.13
N ILE A 37 6.01 -23.20 26.76
CA ILE A 37 5.06 -22.99 25.67
C ILE A 37 3.87 -22.20 26.26
N LEU A 38 3.36 -21.23 25.52
CA LEU A 38 2.23 -20.40 25.93
C LEU A 38 0.90 -20.99 25.44
N ASP A 39 -0.19 -20.70 26.15
CA ASP A 39 -1.54 -21.01 25.68
C ASP A 39 -1.86 -20.20 24.41
N GLY A 40 -2.43 -20.84 23.39
CA GLY A 40 -2.68 -20.21 22.10
C GLY A 40 -2.89 -21.22 20.97
N TYR A 41 -2.78 -20.73 19.73
CA TYR A 41 -2.88 -21.54 18.52
C TYR A 41 -1.61 -21.37 17.69
N TYR A 42 -0.99 -22.48 17.29
CA TYR A 42 0.30 -22.53 16.60
C TYR A 42 0.18 -23.21 15.24
N VAL A 43 0.79 -22.63 14.21
CA VAL A 43 0.97 -23.30 12.91
C VAL A 43 2.27 -24.10 12.98
N LYS A 44 2.19 -25.44 12.93
CA LYS A 44 3.38 -26.32 12.94
C LYS A 44 3.27 -27.47 11.95
N GLY A 45 4.41 -27.91 11.41
CA GLY A 45 4.48 -28.99 10.41
C GLY A 45 5.81 -29.01 9.65
N ALA A 46 5.96 -29.94 8.72
CA ALA A 46 7.18 -30.06 7.91
C ALA A 46 7.21 -29.11 6.69
N ALA A 47 6.04 -28.61 6.27
CA ALA A 47 5.92 -27.57 5.26
C ALA A 47 6.43 -26.18 5.72
N VAL A 48 6.45 -25.93 7.03
CA VAL A 48 6.78 -24.62 7.63
C VAL A 48 8.14 -24.66 8.37
N ALA A 49 8.63 -23.51 8.80
CA ALA A 49 9.92 -23.40 9.52
C ALA A 49 10.01 -24.19 10.84
N TYR A 50 8.89 -24.58 11.42
CA TYR A 50 8.82 -25.17 12.77
C TYR A 50 7.99 -26.45 12.78
N ALA A 51 8.69 -27.58 12.94
CA ALA A 51 8.09 -28.89 13.19
C ALA A 51 7.59 -29.04 14.65
N ASP A 52 7.88 -28.08 15.52
CA ASP A 52 7.46 -28.01 16.93
C ASP A 52 7.04 -26.60 17.35
N PHE A 53 6.50 -26.46 18.57
CA PHE A 53 5.95 -25.20 19.07
C PHE A 53 7.01 -24.09 19.09
N ASN A 54 6.71 -22.96 18.47
CA ASN A 54 7.56 -21.78 18.47
C ASN A 54 6.71 -20.51 18.43
N GLU A 55 7.04 -19.51 19.26
CA GLU A 55 6.28 -18.26 19.34
C GLU A 55 6.20 -17.52 17.99
N ALA A 56 7.20 -17.66 17.13
CA ALA A 56 7.22 -17.05 15.80
C ALA A 56 6.11 -17.58 14.86
N ALA A 57 5.56 -18.77 15.15
CA ALA A 57 4.44 -19.37 14.42
C ALA A 57 3.15 -19.48 15.28
N MET A 58 3.07 -18.72 16.37
CA MET A 58 1.84 -18.52 17.13
C MET A 58 0.93 -17.53 16.39
N MET A 59 -0.29 -17.94 16.05
CA MET A 59 -1.30 -17.06 15.44
C MET A 59 -1.70 -15.95 16.42
N LYS A 60 -1.98 -14.75 15.90
CA LYS A 60 -2.33 -13.55 16.69
C LYS A 60 -3.71 -13.05 16.28
N SER A 61 -4.46 -12.42 17.18
CA SER A 61 -5.77 -11.84 16.87
C SER A 61 -5.66 -10.67 15.90
N THR A 62 -6.61 -10.55 14.96
CA THR A 62 -6.63 -9.50 13.94
C THR A 62 -7.96 -8.73 13.89
N VAL A 63 -8.00 -7.74 13.00
CA VAL A 63 -9.13 -6.86 12.73
C VAL A 63 -10.13 -7.57 11.81
N ASN A 64 -11.40 -7.66 12.24
CA ASN A 64 -12.49 -7.97 11.32
C ASN A 64 -12.70 -6.75 10.40
N GLU A 65 -12.54 -6.94 9.09
CA GLU A 65 -12.70 -5.88 8.08
C GLU A 65 -14.10 -5.23 8.16
N VAL A 66 -15.12 -6.03 8.49
CA VAL A 66 -16.48 -5.54 8.69
C VAL A 66 -16.54 -4.69 9.96
N GLY A 67 -16.44 -3.38 9.78
CA GLY A 67 -16.40 -2.37 10.84
C GLY A 67 -14.99 -1.98 11.30
N GLN A 68 -13.94 -2.66 10.81
CA GLN A 68 -12.53 -2.44 11.18
C GLN A 68 -12.33 -2.47 12.71
N VAL A 69 -12.78 -3.55 13.36
CA VAL A 69 -12.66 -3.77 14.81
C VAL A 69 -11.94 -5.08 15.14
N ASP A 70 -11.12 -5.06 16.19
CA ASP A 70 -10.43 -6.26 16.70
C ASP A 70 -11.44 -7.36 17.05
N ARG A 71 -11.20 -8.58 16.55
CA ARG A 71 -12.01 -9.76 16.86
C ARG A 71 -11.11 -10.83 17.47
N ALA A 72 -11.13 -10.97 18.79
CA ALA A 72 -10.24 -11.86 19.54
C ALA A 72 -10.33 -13.35 19.14
N SER A 73 -11.45 -13.79 18.55
CA SER A 73 -11.62 -15.14 18.02
C SER A 73 -11.00 -15.34 16.62
N LEU A 74 -10.78 -14.26 15.88
CA LEU A 74 -10.26 -14.24 14.52
C LEU A 74 -8.74 -14.09 14.57
N LEU A 75 -8.05 -15.19 14.33
CA LEU A 75 -6.60 -15.30 14.44
C LEU A 75 -5.97 -15.36 13.04
N GLU A 76 -4.87 -14.66 12.82
CA GLU A 76 -4.08 -14.73 11.59
C GLU A 76 -2.62 -15.13 11.86
N LEU A 77 -1.99 -15.67 10.81
CA LEU A 77 -0.55 -15.77 10.65
C LEU A 77 -0.19 -15.72 9.16
N TYR A 78 0.63 -14.75 8.77
CA TYR A 78 1.35 -14.80 7.50
C TYR A 78 2.59 -15.71 7.66
N ILE A 79 2.80 -16.66 6.76
CA ILE A 79 3.85 -17.69 6.92
C ILE A 79 4.31 -18.26 5.56
N PRO A 80 5.63 -18.54 5.36
CA PRO A 80 6.09 -19.31 4.20
C PRO A 80 5.78 -20.80 4.39
N VAL A 81 5.19 -21.42 3.36
CA VAL A 81 4.75 -22.83 3.37
C VAL A 81 5.24 -23.53 2.10
N LYS A 82 5.77 -24.75 2.24
CA LYS A 82 6.12 -25.63 1.12
C LYS A 82 4.90 -26.39 0.59
N ALA A 83 4.95 -26.81 -0.67
CA ALA A 83 4.00 -27.76 -1.26
C ALA A 83 4.02 -29.15 -0.60
N THR A 84 5.15 -29.55 0.00
CA THR A 84 5.32 -30.90 0.57
C THR A 84 4.87 -30.98 2.03
N ASP A 85 4.40 -32.18 2.41
CA ASP A 85 4.14 -32.64 3.79
C ASP A 85 3.00 -31.95 4.56
N GLY A 86 2.82 -30.64 4.37
CA GLY A 86 1.76 -29.83 4.98
C GLY A 86 2.02 -29.39 6.43
N PHE A 87 0.99 -28.79 7.02
CA PHE A 87 0.98 -28.27 8.40
C PHE A 87 -0.35 -28.51 9.12
N ASN A 88 -0.36 -28.33 10.44
CA ASN A 88 -1.57 -28.28 11.27
C ASN A 88 -1.65 -26.97 12.06
N ILE A 89 -2.86 -26.60 12.45
CA ILE A 89 -3.08 -25.62 13.52
C ILE A 89 -3.21 -26.41 14.82
N VAL A 90 -2.42 -26.09 15.84
CA VAL A 90 -2.42 -26.82 17.11
C VAL A 90 -2.73 -25.86 18.26
N LYS A 91 -3.81 -26.13 18.99
CA LYS A 91 -4.16 -25.42 20.21
C LYS A 91 -3.32 -25.95 21.37
N VAL A 92 -2.76 -25.05 22.17
CA VAL A 92 -2.14 -25.33 23.48
C VAL A 92 -3.03 -24.74 24.56
N ALA A 93 -3.33 -25.52 25.59
CA ALA A 93 -4.07 -25.11 26.78
C ALA A 93 -3.50 -25.82 28.03
N GLY A 94 -2.56 -25.17 28.71
CA GLY A 94 -1.74 -25.76 29.76
C GLY A 94 -0.93 -26.94 29.24
N SER A 95 -1.20 -28.14 29.76
CA SER A 95 -0.57 -29.39 29.29
C SER A 95 -1.38 -30.14 28.23
N ALA A 96 -2.49 -29.58 27.74
CA ALA A 96 -3.34 -30.21 26.73
C ALA A 96 -3.09 -29.59 25.35
N ASN A 97 -2.86 -30.45 24.36
CA ASN A 97 -2.68 -30.06 22.96
C ASN A 97 -3.78 -30.67 22.10
N THR A 98 -4.43 -29.85 21.26
CA THR A 98 -5.43 -30.31 20.29
C THR A 98 -4.99 -29.94 18.88
N THR A 99 -4.79 -30.96 18.04
CA THR A 99 -4.37 -30.80 16.64
C THR A 99 -5.61 -30.64 15.75
N TYR A 100 -5.60 -29.63 14.89
CA TYR A 100 -6.65 -29.31 13.95
C TYR A 100 -6.15 -29.37 12.50
N GLY A 101 -7.01 -29.85 11.60
CA GLY A 101 -6.75 -29.99 10.17
C GLY A 101 -8.02 -29.76 9.34
N PRO A 102 -7.91 -29.75 8.00
CA PRO A 102 -9.01 -29.40 7.11
C PRO A 102 -10.18 -30.39 7.21
N SER A 103 -11.39 -29.86 7.35
CA SER A 103 -12.63 -30.64 7.17
C SER A 103 -12.93 -30.92 5.70
N ALA A 104 -13.86 -31.83 5.45
CA ALA A 104 -14.25 -32.25 4.09
C ALA A 104 -14.87 -31.14 3.21
N ASP A 105 -15.19 -29.97 3.76
CA ASP A 105 -15.64 -28.76 3.05
C ASP A 105 -14.51 -27.75 2.77
N PHE A 106 -13.29 -27.97 3.28
CA PHE A 106 -12.13 -27.14 2.99
C PHE A 106 -11.66 -27.35 1.54
N ALA A 107 -11.92 -26.36 0.69
CA ALA A 107 -11.70 -26.43 -0.75
C ALA A 107 -11.19 -25.10 -1.32
N LYS A 108 -10.66 -25.16 -2.54
CA LYS A 108 -10.31 -23.97 -3.34
C LYS A 108 -11.56 -23.13 -3.61
N VAL A 109 -11.41 -21.80 -3.60
CA VAL A 109 -12.45 -20.86 -4.03
C VAL A 109 -12.28 -20.58 -5.53
N ASP A 110 -13.00 -21.34 -6.37
CA ASP A 110 -12.97 -21.16 -7.83
C ASP A 110 -13.72 -19.91 -8.33
N ASN A 111 -14.52 -19.28 -7.47
CA ASN A 111 -15.36 -18.11 -7.81
C ASN A 111 -15.29 -17.07 -6.67
N PRO A 112 -14.19 -16.31 -6.54
CA PRO A 112 -14.09 -15.19 -5.60
C PRO A 112 -15.10 -14.08 -5.88
N THR A 113 -15.49 -13.36 -4.82
CA THR A 113 -16.20 -12.08 -4.96
C THR A 113 -15.25 -10.97 -5.45
N GLY A 114 -15.78 -9.85 -5.94
CA GLY A 114 -14.95 -8.78 -6.52
C GLY A 114 -13.91 -8.17 -5.57
N ASP A 115 -14.13 -8.26 -4.25
CA ASP A 115 -13.20 -7.80 -3.21
C ASP A 115 -12.17 -8.86 -2.79
N GLU A 116 -12.33 -10.13 -3.21
CA GLU A 116 -11.46 -11.25 -2.83
C GLU A 116 -10.23 -11.38 -3.75
N PRO A 117 -9.21 -12.20 -3.40
CA PRO A 117 -8.10 -12.48 -4.29
C PRO A 117 -8.53 -13.05 -5.65
N HIS A 118 -7.91 -12.56 -6.73
CA HIS A 118 -8.15 -13.03 -8.11
C HIS A 118 -6.88 -13.59 -8.75
N ASP A 119 -5.71 -13.02 -8.44
CA ASP A 119 -4.44 -13.37 -9.10
C ASP A 119 -3.69 -14.53 -8.40
N ALA A 120 -4.26 -15.10 -7.34
CA ALA A 120 -3.66 -16.22 -6.61
C ALA A 120 -4.73 -17.11 -5.94
N ASP A 121 -4.44 -18.41 -5.86
CA ASP A 121 -5.34 -19.39 -5.26
C ASP A 121 -5.50 -19.20 -3.74
N PHE A 122 -6.74 -19.33 -3.27
CA PHE A 122 -7.04 -19.48 -1.84
C PHE A 122 -8.08 -20.56 -1.58
N TYR A 123 -8.01 -21.10 -0.37
CA TYR A 123 -8.79 -22.21 0.13
C TYR A 123 -9.53 -21.79 1.38
N ARG A 124 -10.79 -22.22 1.55
CA ARG A 124 -11.57 -22.00 2.78
C ARG A 124 -12.52 -23.15 3.08
N GLY A 125 -12.89 -23.28 4.35
CA GLY A 125 -13.90 -24.23 4.82
C GLY A 125 -13.88 -24.34 6.34
N SER A 126 -14.42 -25.43 6.86
CA SER A 126 -14.42 -25.75 8.29
C SER A 126 -13.10 -26.43 8.71
N ILE A 127 -12.89 -26.54 10.02
CA ILE A 127 -11.74 -27.20 10.62
C ILE A 127 -12.18 -28.24 11.67
N GLU A 128 -11.48 -29.37 11.76
CA GLU A 128 -11.80 -30.47 12.67
C GLU A 128 -10.58 -30.99 13.45
N GLU A 129 -10.83 -31.70 14.55
CA GLU A 129 -9.78 -32.33 15.36
C GLU A 129 -9.25 -33.58 14.64
N THR A 130 -8.14 -33.41 13.91
CA THR A 130 -7.55 -34.44 13.05
C THR A 130 -6.04 -34.25 12.89
N SER A 131 -5.35 -35.34 12.52
CA SER A 131 -3.93 -35.32 12.12
C SER A 131 -3.73 -35.17 10.61
N THR A 132 -4.81 -35.01 9.83
CA THR A 132 -4.71 -34.61 8.41
C THR A 132 -4.05 -33.23 8.33
N THR A 133 -3.03 -33.06 7.50
CA THR A 133 -2.39 -31.75 7.30
C THR A 133 -3.15 -30.90 6.28
N PHE A 134 -3.11 -29.58 6.47
CA PHE A 134 -3.32 -28.61 5.39
C PHE A 134 -2.15 -28.70 4.42
N THR A 135 -2.43 -28.72 3.13
CA THR A 135 -1.44 -28.67 2.04
C THR A 135 -1.70 -27.48 1.13
N VAL A 136 -0.67 -27.09 0.39
CA VAL A 136 -0.71 -25.98 -0.57
C VAL A 136 -0.13 -26.46 -1.91
N PRO A 137 -0.50 -25.87 -3.07
CA PRO A 137 -0.09 -26.38 -4.37
C PRO A 137 1.36 -26.09 -4.76
N GLU A 138 2.00 -25.09 -4.14
CA GLU A 138 3.36 -24.63 -4.44
C GLU A 138 4.12 -24.19 -3.18
N ASP A 139 5.45 -24.08 -3.29
CA ASP A 139 6.27 -23.40 -2.28
C ASP A 139 6.04 -21.89 -2.40
N GLY A 140 5.57 -21.25 -1.34
CA GLY A 140 5.18 -19.84 -1.41
C GLY A 140 4.82 -19.20 -0.07
N PHE A 141 4.43 -17.93 -0.13
CA PHE A 141 4.01 -17.17 1.05
C PHE A 141 2.49 -17.17 1.19
N TYR A 142 1.98 -17.53 2.36
CA TYR A 142 0.56 -17.73 2.61
C TYR A 142 0.05 -16.93 3.80
N HIS A 143 -1.20 -16.47 3.69
CA HIS A 143 -1.98 -15.95 4.80
C HIS A 143 -2.89 -17.08 5.33
N VAL A 144 -2.61 -17.54 6.56
CA VAL A 144 -3.42 -18.54 7.27
C VAL A 144 -4.28 -17.81 8.29
N VAL A 145 -5.60 -17.94 8.20
CA VAL A 145 -6.56 -17.23 9.06
C VAL A 145 -7.58 -18.22 9.61
N PHE A 146 -7.93 -18.10 10.88
CA PHE A 146 -8.78 -19.04 11.60
C PHE A 146 -9.70 -18.30 12.58
N ASP A 147 -11.01 -18.44 12.40
CA ASP A 147 -12.00 -18.00 13.39
C ASP A 147 -12.40 -19.14 14.33
N THR A 148 -12.06 -18.98 15.60
CA THR A 148 -12.24 -19.96 16.68
C THR A 148 -13.67 -20.07 17.23
N GLU A 149 -14.56 -19.12 16.93
CA GLU A 149 -15.99 -19.22 17.26
C GLU A 149 -16.76 -19.95 16.15
N LEU A 150 -16.42 -19.65 14.89
CA LEU A 150 -17.06 -20.24 13.71
C LEU A 150 -16.46 -21.60 13.31
N ASN A 151 -15.27 -21.93 13.82
CA ASN A 151 -14.46 -23.09 13.41
C ASN A 151 -14.19 -23.11 11.90
N LYS A 152 -13.84 -21.95 11.34
CA LYS A 152 -13.59 -21.75 9.91
C LYS A 152 -12.19 -21.23 9.64
N VAL A 153 -11.57 -21.76 8.60
CA VAL A 153 -10.17 -21.54 8.24
C VAL A 153 -10.03 -21.10 6.79
N VAL A 154 -9.06 -20.23 6.54
CA VAL A 154 -8.62 -19.75 5.22
C VAL A 154 -7.12 -20.02 5.09
N VAL A 155 -6.68 -20.46 3.91
CA VAL A 155 -5.27 -20.49 3.51
C VAL A 155 -5.18 -19.85 2.12
N ALA A 156 -4.57 -18.67 2.02
CA ALA A 156 -4.54 -17.87 0.81
C ALA A 156 -3.12 -17.58 0.33
N ARG A 157 -2.83 -17.77 -0.96
CA ARG A 157 -1.54 -17.41 -1.55
C ARG A 157 -1.42 -15.88 -1.66
N VAL A 158 -0.29 -15.36 -1.19
CA VAL A 158 0.01 -13.92 -1.11
C VAL A 158 1.09 -13.59 -2.15
N HIS A 159 0.71 -12.88 -3.22
CA HIS A 159 1.66 -12.14 -4.06
C HIS A 159 1.40 -10.64 -3.85
N TRP A 160 2.41 -9.88 -3.44
CA TRP A 160 2.21 -8.46 -3.14
C TRP A 160 2.25 -7.58 -4.39
N GLY A 161 1.34 -6.61 -4.46
CA GLY A 161 1.37 -5.50 -5.40
C GLY A 161 1.18 -4.16 -4.70
N MET A 162 1.56 -3.08 -5.36
CA MET A 162 1.27 -1.70 -4.96
C MET A 162 0.12 -1.16 -5.81
N ILE A 163 -0.83 -0.44 -5.21
CA ILE A 163 -1.98 0.15 -5.93
C ILE A 163 -2.29 1.56 -5.39
N GLY A 164 -2.56 2.52 -6.27
CA GLY A 164 -2.87 3.89 -5.87
C GLY A 164 -2.92 4.88 -7.02
N ALA A 165 -3.33 6.12 -6.73
CA ALA A 165 -3.17 7.24 -7.66
C ALA A 165 -1.68 7.52 -7.98
N SER A 166 -0.75 7.13 -7.09
CA SER A 166 0.69 7.19 -7.35
C SER A 166 1.25 6.07 -8.23
N THR A 167 0.59 4.91 -8.32
CA THR A 167 1.14 3.76 -9.07
C THR A 167 0.80 3.83 -10.57
N PRO A 168 1.60 3.18 -11.44
CA PRO A 168 1.15 2.82 -12.77
C PRO A 168 -0.25 2.17 -12.74
N GLY A 169 -1.13 2.57 -13.66
CA GLY A 169 -2.52 2.07 -13.73
C GLY A 169 -3.52 2.71 -12.75
N GLY A 170 -3.07 3.54 -11.79
CA GLY A 170 -3.95 4.16 -10.81
C GLY A 170 -4.58 3.15 -9.84
N TRP A 171 -5.79 3.44 -9.36
CA TRP A 171 -6.61 2.50 -8.60
C TRP A 171 -7.25 1.37 -9.45
N SER A 172 -6.90 1.25 -10.73
CA SER A 172 -7.53 0.29 -11.66
C SER A 172 -6.92 -1.12 -11.60
N GLY A 173 -5.73 -1.26 -11.04
CA GLY A 173 -4.98 -2.52 -10.95
C GLY A 173 -3.78 -2.39 -10.03
N SER A 174 -3.21 -3.52 -9.60
CA SER A 174 -1.94 -3.51 -8.88
C SER A 174 -0.77 -3.38 -9.87
N THR A 175 0.32 -2.72 -9.45
CA THR A 175 1.65 -2.95 -10.01
C THR A 175 2.30 -4.05 -9.17
N ASP A 176 2.62 -5.19 -9.80
CA ASP A 176 3.11 -6.38 -9.08
C ASP A 176 4.54 -6.22 -8.57
N MET A 177 4.80 -6.75 -7.37
CA MET A 177 6.14 -6.78 -6.78
C MET A 177 6.82 -8.13 -7.06
N THR A 178 8.10 -8.11 -7.41
CA THR A 178 8.91 -9.30 -7.64
C THR A 178 9.19 -10.02 -6.32
N GLU A 179 8.53 -11.17 -6.13
CA GLU A 179 8.73 -12.06 -4.98
C GLU A 179 10.14 -12.69 -4.99
N SER A 180 10.72 -12.88 -3.80
CA SER A 180 12.03 -13.51 -3.62
C SER A 180 12.00 -15.01 -3.88
N ALA A 181 13.18 -15.62 -4.02
CA ALA A 181 13.31 -17.06 -3.81
C ALA A 181 12.76 -17.44 -2.42
N PHE A 182 12.12 -18.62 -2.34
CA PHE A 182 11.47 -19.10 -1.13
C PHE A 182 12.48 -19.39 0.00
N ASP A 183 12.27 -18.79 1.17
CA ASP A 183 12.80 -19.28 2.45
C ASP A 183 11.66 -19.50 3.45
N THR A 184 11.85 -20.48 4.33
CA THR A 184 10.87 -20.90 5.33
C THR A 184 10.59 -19.85 6.42
N LYS A 185 11.46 -18.84 6.60
CA LYS A 185 11.37 -17.83 7.66
C LYS A 185 11.28 -16.40 7.14
N THR A 186 11.89 -16.10 5.99
CA THR A 186 11.88 -14.75 5.41
C THR A 186 11.43 -14.77 3.97
N MET A 187 10.68 -13.74 3.57
CA MET A 187 10.26 -13.51 2.19
C MET A 187 10.37 -12.02 1.89
N LYS A 188 10.68 -11.67 0.64
CA LYS A 188 10.76 -10.29 0.18
C LYS A 188 10.01 -10.08 -1.13
N TRP A 189 9.61 -8.84 -1.36
CA TRP A 189 9.00 -8.38 -2.60
C TRP A 189 9.61 -7.03 -2.98
N ASN A 190 10.03 -6.87 -4.24
CA ASN A 190 10.70 -5.66 -4.71
C ASN A 190 10.07 -5.11 -6.00
N ILE A 191 10.04 -3.79 -6.13
CA ILE A 191 9.92 -3.11 -7.42
C ILE A 191 11.08 -2.12 -7.53
N ASP A 192 11.80 -2.14 -8.65
CA ASP A 192 12.86 -1.19 -8.96
C ASP A 192 12.48 -0.31 -10.15
N ASN A 193 12.85 0.98 -10.08
CA ASN A 193 12.64 1.98 -11.13
C ASN A 193 11.16 2.21 -11.51
N MET A 194 10.25 2.17 -10.55
CA MET A 194 8.84 2.50 -10.76
C MET A 194 8.66 4.02 -10.90
N GLU A 195 8.02 4.46 -11.99
CA GLU A 195 7.44 5.80 -12.06
C GLU A 195 6.33 5.94 -11.03
N PHE A 196 6.46 6.91 -10.13
CA PHE A 196 5.57 7.10 -9.00
C PHE A 196 5.09 8.56 -8.97
N GLN A 197 3.79 8.76 -9.12
CA GLN A 197 3.18 10.08 -9.21
C GLN A 197 2.82 10.65 -7.84
N LYS A 198 2.48 11.95 -7.79
CA LYS A 198 1.87 12.54 -6.59
C LYS A 198 0.48 11.94 -6.37
N GLY A 199 0.20 11.43 -5.18
CA GLY A 199 -1.09 10.83 -4.86
C GLY A 199 -1.07 9.91 -3.64
N ASP A 200 -2.16 9.16 -3.49
CA ASP A 200 -2.37 8.15 -2.46
C ASP A 200 -2.12 6.74 -2.99
N TRP A 201 -1.60 5.83 -2.17
CA TRP A 201 -1.39 4.42 -2.52
C TRP A 201 -1.40 3.48 -1.31
N LYS A 202 -1.46 2.17 -1.56
CA LYS A 202 -1.49 1.07 -0.57
C LYS A 202 -0.78 -0.18 -1.11
N PHE A 203 -0.39 -1.09 -0.22
CA PHE A 203 -0.06 -2.46 -0.61
C PHE A 203 -1.34 -3.29 -0.67
N ARG A 204 -1.47 -4.19 -1.66
CA ARG A 204 -2.63 -5.06 -1.86
C ARG A 204 -2.18 -6.41 -2.44
N TYR A 205 -2.49 -7.53 -1.77
CA TYR A 205 -2.05 -8.84 -2.24
C TYR A 205 -3.05 -9.53 -3.17
N SER A 206 -2.54 -10.17 -4.22
CA SER A 206 -3.29 -11.05 -5.16
C SER A 206 -4.56 -10.38 -5.74
N ALA A 207 -4.49 -9.07 -5.97
CA ALA A 207 -5.58 -8.13 -6.29
C ALA A 207 -6.80 -8.08 -5.35
N GLY A 208 -6.84 -8.83 -4.25
CA GLY A 208 -7.94 -8.78 -3.29
C GLY A 208 -7.83 -7.58 -2.34
N TRP A 209 -8.96 -7.02 -1.92
CA TRP A 209 -9.05 -6.11 -0.78
C TRP A 209 -9.24 -6.85 0.55
N LYS A 210 -9.95 -7.99 0.54
CA LYS A 210 -10.33 -8.76 1.74
C LYS A 210 -10.78 -10.18 1.41
N ILE A 211 -10.60 -11.12 2.33
CA ILE A 211 -11.16 -12.48 2.20
C ILE A 211 -12.38 -12.63 3.10
N GLU A 212 -13.45 -13.26 2.59
CA GLU A 212 -14.61 -13.62 3.40
C GLU A 212 -14.43 -15.01 4.04
N ILE A 213 -14.62 -15.07 5.35
CA ILE A 213 -14.59 -16.32 6.14
C ILE A 213 -16.02 -16.81 6.37
N ASP A 214 -16.94 -15.88 6.66
CA ASP A 214 -18.36 -16.18 6.76
C ASP A 214 -19.25 -14.98 6.36
N THR A 215 -20.07 -15.20 5.34
CA THR A 215 -21.03 -14.22 4.78
C THR A 215 -22.14 -13.82 5.76
N VAL A 216 -22.57 -14.74 6.64
CA VAL A 216 -23.75 -14.59 7.50
C VAL A 216 -23.36 -13.96 8.84
N ALA A 217 -22.21 -14.36 9.39
CA ALA A 217 -21.63 -13.74 10.58
C ALA A 217 -20.92 -12.40 10.28
N GLY A 218 -20.63 -12.10 9.00
CA GLY A 218 -19.92 -10.89 8.60
C GLY A 218 -18.47 -10.88 9.06
N VAL A 219 -17.78 -12.03 8.94
CA VAL A 219 -16.37 -12.16 9.32
C VAL A 219 -15.49 -12.16 8.07
N LYS A 220 -14.65 -11.14 7.96
CA LYS A 220 -13.75 -10.88 6.84
C LYS A 220 -12.39 -10.40 7.34
N VAL A 221 -11.34 -10.67 6.58
CA VAL A 221 -9.96 -10.29 6.91
C VAL A 221 -9.38 -9.41 5.80
N ASN A 222 -8.67 -8.33 6.16
CA ASN A 222 -8.04 -7.42 5.21
C ASN A 222 -6.88 -8.12 4.46
N THR A 223 -6.78 -7.92 3.13
CA THR A 223 -5.64 -8.39 2.30
C THR A 223 -4.81 -7.23 1.73
N ASN A 224 -4.80 -6.13 2.47
CA ASN A 224 -4.19 -4.87 2.07
C ASN A 224 -3.57 -4.16 3.28
N PHE A 225 -2.49 -3.41 3.06
CA PHE A 225 -1.84 -2.58 4.07
C PHE A 225 -1.81 -1.10 3.67
N GLY A 226 -1.99 -0.25 4.68
CA GLY A 226 -1.81 1.19 4.60
C GLY A 226 -1.25 1.73 5.92
N GLY A 227 -1.46 3.02 6.22
CA GLY A 227 -0.91 3.68 7.40
C GLY A 227 0.36 4.45 7.08
N ALA A 228 1.45 4.20 7.82
CA ALA A 228 2.77 4.72 7.49
C ALA A 228 3.64 3.61 6.89
N ILE A 229 4.63 3.98 6.05
CA ILE A 229 5.50 3.00 5.37
C ILE A 229 6.32 2.14 6.36
N ASP A 230 6.68 2.72 7.51
CA ASP A 230 7.40 2.09 8.62
C ASP A 230 6.48 1.52 9.71
N ALA A 231 5.16 1.73 9.60
CA ALA A 231 4.15 1.22 10.52
C ALA A 231 2.87 0.84 9.75
N LEU A 232 2.96 -0.26 8.98
CA LEU A 232 1.88 -0.81 8.17
C LEU A 232 0.74 -1.37 9.03
N VAL A 233 -0.50 -1.10 8.61
CA VAL A 233 -1.73 -1.50 9.32
C VAL A 233 -2.65 -2.30 8.37
N PRO A 234 -3.15 -3.50 8.76
CA PRO A 234 -4.19 -4.23 8.04
C PRO A 234 -5.42 -3.36 7.79
N GLY A 235 -5.81 -3.16 6.52
CA GLY A 235 -6.95 -2.31 6.17
C GLY A 235 -6.72 -0.79 6.33
N GLY A 236 -5.53 -0.36 6.78
CA GLY A 236 -5.23 1.03 7.16
C GLY A 236 -5.45 2.08 6.07
N GLY A 237 -5.49 3.35 6.45
CA GLY A 237 -5.65 4.47 5.50
C GLY A 237 -4.56 4.54 4.44
N ASN A 238 -4.79 5.31 3.37
CA ASN A 238 -3.82 5.45 2.27
C ASN A 238 -2.47 5.98 2.77
N ILE A 239 -1.39 5.51 2.14
CA ILE A 239 -0.05 6.08 2.26
C ILE A 239 0.07 7.19 1.20
N GLY A 240 0.41 8.40 1.61
CA GLY A 240 0.61 9.51 0.67
C GLY A 240 2.02 9.51 0.04
N ASN A 241 2.11 9.98 -1.20
CA ASN A 241 3.36 10.41 -1.83
C ASN A 241 3.20 11.82 -2.41
N ASP A 242 3.91 12.79 -1.82
CA ASP A 242 3.86 14.20 -2.25
C ASP A 242 4.84 14.54 -3.39
N ALA A 243 5.87 13.71 -3.60
CA ALA A 243 6.94 13.97 -4.56
C ALA A 243 6.87 12.98 -5.74
N PRO A 244 6.56 13.42 -6.96
CA PRO A 244 6.68 12.54 -8.13
C PRO A 244 8.16 12.16 -8.34
N GLY A 245 8.42 10.96 -8.88
CA GLY A 245 9.78 10.47 -9.08
C GLY A 245 9.87 9.05 -9.64
N ILE A 246 11.10 8.59 -9.84
CA ILE A 246 11.43 7.18 -10.00
C ILE A 246 11.76 6.62 -8.62
N TYR A 247 11.19 5.47 -8.27
CA TYR A 247 11.30 4.86 -6.95
C TYR A 247 11.70 3.38 -7.01
N SER A 248 12.40 2.93 -5.97
CA SER A 248 12.50 1.51 -5.59
C SER A 248 11.76 1.27 -4.28
N CYS A 249 11.06 0.14 -4.19
CA CYS A 249 10.29 -0.28 -3.02
C CYS A 249 10.66 -1.71 -2.62
N GLU A 250 11.03 -1.91 -1.35
CA GLU A 250 11.15 -3.24 -0.75
C GLU A 250 10.05 -3.42 0.31
N LEU A 251 9.32 -4.53 0.22
CA LEU A 251 8.52 -5.09 1.31
C LEU A 251 9.21 -6.39 1.76
N SER A 252 9.49 -6.52 3.05
CA SER A 252 10.10 -7.71 3.67
C SER A 252 9.17 -8.27 4.74
N TYR A 253 9.12 -9.60 4.86
CA TYR A 253 8.51 -10.30 5.98
C TYR A 253 9.53 -11.19 6.69
N THR A 254 9.44 -11.30 8.02
CA THR A 254 10.17 -12.28 8.83
C THR A 254 9.23 -12.93 9.85
N LEU A 255 9.17 -14.25 9.84
CA LEU A 255 8.29 -15.05 10.69
C LEU A 255 8.56 -14.76 12.17
N GLY A 256 7.51 -14.36 12.89
CA GLY A 256 7.57 -13.90 14.28
C GLY A 256 8.00 -12.45 14.50
N SER A 257 8.52 -11.76 13.48
CA SER A 257 8.84 -10.32 13.52
C SER A 257 7.85 -9.45 12.76
N GLY A 258 7.12 -10.00 11.79
CA GLY A 258 6.15 -9.29 10.98
C GLY A 258 6.75 -8.68 9.70
N TYR A 259 6.10 -7.62 9.21
CA TYR A 259 6.51 -6.90 8.01
C TYR A 259 7.38 -5.68 8.31
N THR A 260 8.27 -5.36 7.38
CA THR A 260 8.95 -4.07 7.25
C THR A 260 8.90 -3.62 5.80
N ALA A 261 8.70 -2.32 5.53
CA ALA A 261 8.70 -1.79 4.18
C ALA A 261 9.57 -0.53 4.07
N SER A 262 10.01 -0.24 2.85
CA SER A 262 10.74 0.98 2.51
C SER A 262 10.41 1.41 1.09
N LEU A 263 10.26 2.72 0.89
CA LEU A 263 10.02 3.35 -0.41
C LEU A 263 11.06 4.47 -0.60
N THR A 264 11.95 4.31 -1.57
CA THR A 264 13.11 5.19 -1.78
C THR A 264 13.04 5.83 -3.16
N LYS A 265 13.03 7.17 -3.23
CA LYS A 265 13.17 7.89 -4.51
C LYS A 265 14.59 7.72 -5.03
N THR A 266 14.74 7.11 -6.20
CA THR A 266 16.02 6.81 -6.86
C THR A 266 16.34 7.76 -8.02
N GLY A 267 15.34 8.50 -8.52
CA GLY A 267 15.52 9.55 -9.51
C GLY A 267 14.26 10.41 -9.69
N ASP A 268 14.30 11.37 -10.62
CA ASP A 268 13.14 12.14 -11.06
C ASP A 268 12.53 11.52 -12.33
N ILE A 269 11.22 11.68 -12.54
CA ILE A 269 10.56 11.22 -13.78
C ILE A 269 11.14 12.03 -14.95
N PRO A 270 11.47 11.40 -16.10
CA PRO A 270 11.99 12.14 -17.26
C PRO A 270 11.04 13.25 -17.72
N ALA A 271 11.50 14.50 -17.63
CA ALA A 271 10.70 15.67 -17.97
C ALA A 271 10.19 15.62 -19.42
N ILE A 272 8.89 15.91 -19.62
CA ILE A 272 8.28 15.88 -20.95
C ILE A 272 8.82 17.07 -21.76
N ASN A 273 9.44 16.78 -22.91
CA ASN A 273 10.01 17.82 -23.76
C ASN A 273 8.92 18.51 -24.60
N TYR A 274 8.41 19.65 -24.11
CA TYR A 274 7.39 20.44 -24.79
C TYR A 274 7.94 21.36 -25.90
N SER A 275 9.23 21.30 -26.25
CA SER A 275 9.85 22.21 -27.25
C SER A 275 9.21 22.17 -28.65
N ALA A 276 8.42 21.13 -28.96
CA ALA A 276 7.71 20.94 -30.22
C ALA A 276 6.18 21.06 -30.10
N TYR A 277 5.66 21.51 -28.96
CA TYR A 277 4.22 21.65 -28.73
C TYR A 277 3.77 23.06 -29.17
N GLU A 278 3.17 23.12 -30.35
CA GLU A 278 2.50 24.33 -30.83
C GLU A 278 1.14 24.47 -30.11
N MET A 279 1.06 25.34 -29.10
CA MET A 279 -0.14 25.51 -28.25
C MET A 279 -0.87 26.81 -28.57
N GLY A 280 -2.19 26.77 -28.75
CA GLY A 280 -3.06 27.94 -28.92
C GLY A 280 -4.28 27.90 -28.01
N LEU A 281 -4.98 29.03 -27.88
CA LEU A 281 -6.28 29.08 -27.20
C LEU A 281 -7.37 28.55 -28.14
N ILE A 282 -8.21 27.61 -27.68
CA ILE A 282 -9.39 27.13 -28.41
C ILE A 282 -10.65 27.50 -27.62
N GLY A 283 -11.65 28.13 -28.25
CA GLY A 283 -12.83 28.57 -27.50
C GLY A 283 -13.82 29.43 -28.26
N ASN A 284 -14.67 30.12 -27.51
CA ASN A 284 -15.49 31.25 -27.95
C ASN A 284 -15.22 32.54 -27.15
N ALA A 285 -14.12 32.58 -26.41
CA ALA A 285 -13.73 33.69 -25.54
C ALA A 285 -12.96 34.83 -26.24
N TYR A 286 -12.74 34.75 -27.56
CA TYR A 286 -11.93 35.72 -28.32
C TYR A 286 -12.50 35.93 -29.73
N PHE A 287 -12.01 36.97 -30.40
CA PHE A 287 -12.31 37.25 -31.81
C PHE A 287 -11.28 36.61 -32.74
N LYS A 288 -11.76 36.14 -33.89
CA LYS A 288 -10.99 35.63 -35.01
C LYS A 288 -10.31 36.78 -35.77
N ALA A 289 -9.34 36.46 -36.63
CA ALA A 289 -8.62 37.44 -37.45
C ALA A 289 -9.52 38.21 -38.46
N ASN A 290 -10.73 37.72 -38.74
CA ASN A 290 -11.73 38.40 -39.59
C ASN A 290 -12.74 39.28 -38.80
N GLY A 291 -12.69 39.25 -37.46
CA GLY A 291 -13.61 39.98 -36.57
C GLY A 291 -14.83 39.19 -36.07
N ASP A 292 -15.06 37.95 -36.51
CA ASP A 292 -16.11 37.09 -35.95
C ASP A 292 -15.69 36.56 -34.57
N THR A 293 -16.65 36.20 -33.72
CA THR A 293 -16.37 35.45 -32.47
C THR A 293 -15.95 34.01 -32.81
N ALA A 294 -14.95 33.47 -32.10
CA ALA A 294 -14.53 32.08 -32.28
C ALA A 294 -15.60 31.07 -31.83
N ALA A 295 -15.57 29.85 -32.36
CA ALA A 295 -16.63 28.86 -32.16
C ALA A 295 -16.09 27.44 -31.86
N TRP A 296 -15.01 27.35 -31.08
CA TRP A 296 -14.28 26.10 -30.77
C TRP A 296 -13.75 25.37 -32.02
N ASP A 297 -13.47 26.15 -33.09
CA ASP A 297 -13.18 25.66 -34.44
C ASP A 297 -11.79 26.07 -34.97
N GLU A 298 -11.18 27.14 -34.45
CA GLU A 298 -9.80 27.53 -34.75
C GLU A 298 -9.05 28.02 -33.50
N ASN A 299 -7.74 27.78 -33.44
CA ASN A 299 -6.90 28.28 -32.35
C ASN A 299 -6.56 29.76 -32.54
N PHE A 300 -6.53 30.52 -31.45
CA PHE A 300 -5.86 31.82 -31.37
C PHE A 300 -4.43 31.65 -30.82
N GLY A 301 -3.46 32.35 -31.42
CA GLY A 301 -2.12 32.51 -30.85
C GLY A 301 -1.23 31.25 -30.85
N THR A 302 -1.55 30.23 -31.66
CA THR A 302 -0.76 29.00 -31.80
C THR A 302 0.73 29.32 -31.96
N SER A 303 1.56 28.83 -31.04
CA SER A 303 2.98 29.15 -30.97
C SER A 303 3.77 28.03 -30.29
N LEU A 304 5.08 27.94 -30.61
CA LEU A 304 6.04 27.15 -29.83
C LEU A 304 6.40 27.90 -28.53
N PRO A 305 6.74 27.18 -27.44
CA PRO A 305 7.09 27.82 -26.18
C PRO A 305 8.43 28.56 -26.24
N THR A 306 8.59 29.58 -25.40
CA THR A 306 9.92 29.96 -24.91
C THR A 306 10.40 28.93 -23.89
N VAL A 307 11.66 28.52 -23.98
CA VAL A 307 12.21 27.39 -23.19
C VAL A 307 13.33 27.87 -22.27
N ALA A 308 13.24 27.55 -20.98
CA ALA A 308 14.19 27.95 -19.95
C ALA A 308 14.51 26.78 -19.01
N GLY A 309 15.36 25.85 -19.47
CA GLY A 309 15.53 24.54 -18.83
C GLY A 309 14.28 23.69 -19.05
N ASP A 310 13.75 23.08 -18.00
CA ASP A 310 12.51 22.29 -18.04
C ASP A 310 11.24 23.15 -17.96
N VAL A 311 11.37 24.48 -17.98
CA VAL A 311 10.24 25.43 -18.01
C VAL A 311 9.91 25.83 -19.45
N TYR A 312 8.64 25.72 -19.81
CA TYR A 312 8.07 26.04 -21.11
C TYR A 312 6.95 27.07 -20.96
N GLU A 313 7.03 28.20 -21.66
CA GLU A 313 6.06 29.29 -21.54
C GLU A 313 5.47 29.70 -22.90
N TRP A 314 4.13 29.83 -22.96
CA TRP A 314 3.38 30.37 -24.09
C TRP A 314 2.64 31.63 -23.64
N THR A 315 2.70 32.69 -24.44
CA THR A 315 2.07 33.99 -24.12
C THR A 315 0.98 34.32 -25.11
N TYR A 316 -0.22 34.63 -24.60
CA TYR A 316 -1.39 35.00 -25.39
C TYR A 316 -1.89 36.38 -24.95
N THR A 317 -1.89 37.35 -25.86
CA THR A 317 -2.45 38.69 -25.61
C THR A 317 -3.63 38.95 -26.54
N THR A 318 -4.83 39.13 -25.98
CA THR A 318 -6.06 39.34 -26.77
C THR A 318 -7.18 40.01 -25.96
N ASP A 319 -8.22 40.45 -26.65
CA ASP A 319 -9.48 40.92 -26.04
C ASP A 319 -10.37 39.72 -25.71
N PHE A 320 -10.47 39.41 -24.41
CA PHE A 320 -11.31 38.35 -23.89
C PHE A 320 -12.76 38.80 -23.71
N ILE A 321 -13.68 37.99 -24.24
CA ILE A 321 -15.11 38.23 -24.28
C ILE A 321 -15.76 37.70 -22.99
N LEU A 322 -16.47 38.57 -22.28
CA LEU A 322 -17.25 38.23 -21.08
C LEU A 322 -18.22 37.06 -21.35
N ASP A 323 -18.32 36.13 -20.39
CA ASP A 323 -19.10 34.89 -20.46
C ASP A 323 -18.63 33.88 -21.53
N GLY A 324 -17.63 34.21 -22.36
CA GLY A 324 -16.97 33.25 -23.24
C GLY A 324 -16.07 32.27 -22.46
N ALA A 325 -15.84 31.10 -23.05
CA ALA A 325 -15.00 30.05 -22.46
C ALA A 325 -13.96 29.54 -23.46
N PHE A 326 -12.85 29.00 -22.93
CA PHE A 326 -11.76 28.44 -23.72
C PHE A 326 -11.01 27.32 -22.99
N LYS A 327 -10.13 26.63 -23.73
CA LYS A 327 -9.04 25.78 -23.25
C LYS A 327 -7.76 26.15 -24.00
N ILE A 328 -6.63 25.59 -23.58
CA ILE A 328 -5.38 25.65 -24.36
C ILE A 328 -5.18 24.29 -25.05
N ARG A 329 -4.81 24.29 -26.33
CA ARG A 329 -4.81 23.09 -27.20
C ARG A 329 -3.55 23.02 -28.06
N GLN A 330 -2.97 21.83 -28.13
CA GLN A 330 -1.85 21.50 -29.01
C GLN A 330 -2.34 21.27 -30.45
N GLY A 331 -1.80 22.03 -31.40
CA GLY A 331 -2.20 21.95 -32.80
C GLY A 331 -3.67 22.26 -33.04
N ASP A 332 -4.15 21.96 -34.25
CA ASP A 332 -5.48 22.35 -34.70
C ASP A 332 -6.54 21.23 -34.62
N ASP A 333 -6.20 20.04 -34.09
CA ASP A 333 -7.12 18.91 -33.86
C ASP A 333 -7.38 18.62 -32.36
N TRP A 334 -8.08 17.52 -32.05
CA TRP A 334 -8.43 17.12 -30.68
C TRP A 334 -7.66 15.87 -30.19
N ALA A 335 -6.57 15.49 -30.86
CA ALA A 335 -5.70 14.38 -30.50
C ALA A 335 -4.43 14.83 -29.75
N GLY A 336 -4.04 16.11 -29.87
CA GLY A 336 -2.98 16.73 -29.07
C GLY A 336 -3.40 17.04 -27.62
N LYS A 337 -2.44 17.50 -26.81
CA LYS A 337 -2.65 17.93 -25.42
C LYS A 337 -3.70 19.06 -25.34
N ILE A 338 -4.66 18.90 -24.44
CA ILE A 338 -5.72 19.89 -24.15
C ILE A 338 -5.62 20.21 -22.66
N ILE A 339 -5.67 21.49 -22.30
CA ILE A 339 -5.52 21.97 -20.91
C ILE A 339 -6.72 22.86 -20.57
N GLY A 340 -7.52 22.43 -19.60
CA GLY A 340 -8.65 23.15 -19.03
C GLY A 340 -8.37 23.78 -17.66
N TYR A 341 -9.41 24.34 -17.04
CA TYR A 341 -9.28 25.07 -15.77
C TYR A 341 -8.82 24.15 -14.62
N THR A 342 -9.31 22.92 -14.56
CA THR A 342 -8.99 21.94 -13.52
C THR A 342 -7.55 21.40 -13.55
N GLU A 343 -6.80 21.73 -14.61
CA GLU A 343 -5.45 21.21 -14.87
C GLU A 343 -4.36 22.26 -14.58
N VAL A 344 -4.74 23.49 -14.20
CA VAL A 344 -3.82 24.61 -14.00
C VAL A 344 -4.03 25.28 -12.64
N THR A 345 -2.95 25.82 -12.08
CA THR A 345 -3.04 26.83 -11.01
C THR A 345 -3.17 28.21 -11.66
N PHE A 346 -4.19 28.98 -11.30
CA PHE A 346 -4.32 30.37 -11.74
C PHE A 346 -3.57 31.32 -10.81
N GLU A 347 -2.73 32.17 -11.37
CA GLU A 347 -1.89 33.16 -10.69
C GLU A 347 -2.00 34.55 -11.34
N GLY A 348 -1.39 35.56 -10.70
CA GLY A 348 -1.43 36.96 -11.15
C GLY A 348 -2.47 37.81 -10.42
N SER A 349 -2.49 39.11 -10.71
CA SER A 349 -3.42 40.09 -10.13
C SER A 349 -4.88 39.83 -10.51
N ASP A 350 -5.08 39.31 -11.73
CA ASP A 350 -6.37 39.23 -12.40
C ASP A 350 -6.87 37.77 -12.51
N ALA A 351 -6.28 36.85 -11.73
CA ALA A 351 -6.64 35.44 -11.68
C ALA A 351 -8.15 35.19 -11.41
N ALA A 352 -8.77 36.06 -10.61
CA ALA A 352 -10.19 36.00 -10.26
C ALA A 352 -11.15 36.47 -11.38
N ASP A 353 -10.62 37.04 -12.48
CA ASP A 353 -11.41 37.38 -13.66
C ASP A 353 -11.68 36.12 -14.54
N PHE A 354 -11.20 34.94 -14.12
CA PHE A 354 -11.41 33.64 -14.75
C PHE A 354 -11.96 32.60 -13.74
N ALA A 355 -12.74 31.63 -14.20
CA ALA A 355 -13.33 30.57 -13.37
C ALA A 355 -13.54 29.25 -14.12
N ASP A 356 -13.85 28.18 -13.39
CA ASP A 356 -14.25 26.89 -13.94
C ASP A 356 -15.67 26.93 -14.54
N ASP A 357 -15.83 26.37 -15.74
CA ASP A 357 -17.12 26.05 -16.35
C ASP A 357 -17.07 24.66 -16.99
N GLY A 358 -17.21 23.63 -16.15
CA GLY A 358 -17.19 22.22 -16.57
C GLY A 358 -15.81 21.74 -17.05
N GLY A 359 -14.73 22.25 -16.47
CA GLY A 359 -13.36 22.04 -16.90
C GLY A 359 -12.88 23.03 -17.98
N ASN A 360 -13.73 23.93 -18.48
CA ASN A 360 -13.31 25.03 -19.36
C ASN A 360 -12.88 26.24 -18.53
N ILE A 361 -11.98 27.05 -19.07
CA ILE A 361 -11.61 28.35 -18.50
C ILE A 361 -12.64 29.36 -19.00
N LYS A 362 -13.52 29.82 -18.10
CA LYS A 362 -14.52 30.85 -18.40
C LYS A 362 -14.03 32.24 -18.03
N VAL A 363 -14.31 33.22 -18.90
CA VAL A 363 -14.07 34.65 -18.66
C VAL A 363 -15.20 35.24 -17.81
N VAL A 364 -14.90 35.60 -16.56
CA VAL A 364 -15.82 36.22 -15.61
C VAL A 364 -15.82 37.75 -15.75
N VAL A 365 -14.72 38.33 -16.23
CA VAL A 365 -14.64 39.76 -16.57
C VAL A 365 -13.98 39.93 -17.93
N GLY A 366 -14.65 40.58 -18.87
CA GLY A 366 -14.08 40.88 -20.20
C GLY A 366 -12.99 41.98 -20.15
N GLY A 367 -12.18 42.05 -21.21
CA GLY A 367 -11.13 43.07 -21.35
C GLY A 367 -9.90 42.55 -22.12
N ASN A 368 -8.90 43.42 -22.30
CA ASN A 368 -7.63 43.02 -22.87
C ASN A 368 -6.75 42.38 -21.78
N TYR A 369 -6.25 41.17 -22.00
CA TYR A 369 -5.34 40.50 -21.07
C TYR A 369 -4.15 39.91 -21.81
N THR A 370 -3.05 39.79 -21.06
CA THR A 370 -1.95 38.89 -21.37
C THR A 370 -2.05 37.68 -20.42
N LEU A 371 -2.19 36.49 -20.99
CA LEU A 371 -2.10 35.22 -20.28
C LEU A 371 -0.75 34.57 -20.59
N VAL A 372 -0.06 34.07 -19.56
CA VAL A 372 1.12 33.22 -19.73
C VAL A 372 0.78 31.83 -19.21
N LEU A 373 0.68 30.84 -20.10
CA LEU A 373 0.74 29.44 -19.71
C LEU A 373 2.20 29.09 -19.47
N LYS A 374 2.51 28.64 -18.25
CA LYS A 374 3.78 28.05 -17.87
C LYS A 374 3.57 26.56 -17.59
N ILE A 375 4.42 25.71 -18.14
CA ILE A 375 4.56 24.30 -17.76
C ILE A 375 5.97 24.09 -17.21
N ASP A 376 6.06 23.59 -15.97
CA ASP A 376 7.29 23.09 -15.38
C ASP A 376 7.34 21.57 -15.59
N ALA A 377 8.11 21.11 -16.59
CA ALA A 377 8.10 19.71 -17.02
C ALA A 377 8.84 18.76 -16.08
N ALA A 378 9.66 19.29 -15.16
CA ALA A 378 10.32 18.49 -14.12
C ALA A 378 9.35 18.11 -12.97
N THR A 379 8.26 18.87 -12.81
CA THR A 379 7.22 18.64 -11.79
C THR A 379 5.83 18.35 -12.37
N GLU A 380 5.66 18.51 -13.68
CA GLU A 380 4.38 18.54 -14.41
C GLU A 380 3.35 19.51 -13.81
N MET A 381 3.82 20.60 -13.18
CA MET A 381 2.95 21.67 -12.69
C MET A 381 2.65 22.67 -13.82
N TYR A 382 1.35 22.91 -14.07
CA TYR A 382 0.89 23.89 -15.05
C TYR A 382 0.30 25.11 -14.33
N THR A 383 0.70 26.31 -14.77
CA THR A 383 0.26 27.59 -14.19
C THR A 383 -0.23 28.50 -15.31
N ILE A 384 -1.34 29.22 -15.10
CA ILE A 384 -1.73 30.35 -15.96
C ILE A 384 -1.64 31.63 -15.14
N THR A 385 -0.69 32.50 -15.50
CA THR A 385 -0.61 33.86 -14.96
C THR A 385 -1.48 34.79 -15.81
N ALA A 386 -2.50 35.40 -15.18
CA ALA A 386 -3.36 36.39 -15.82
C ALA A 386 -2.94 37.81 -15.43
N THR A 387 -2.78 38.69 -16.41
CA THR A 387 -2.51 40.13 -16.22
C THR A 387 -3.38 40.96 -17.17
N LYS A 388 -4.11 41.94 -16.64
CA LYS A 388 -4.93 42.87 -17.44
C LYS A 388 -4.10 44.05 -17.96
N ASN A 389 -4.34 44.46 -19.20
CA ASN A 389 -3.57 45.50 -19.91
C ASN A 389 -4.23 46.89 -19.91
#